data_AF-A0A2W4CQD0-F1
#
_entry.id   AF-A0A2W4CQD0-F1
#
_cell.length_a   1.000
_cell.length_b   1.000
_cell.length_c   1.000
_cell.angle_alpha   90.00
_cell.angle_beta   90.00
_cell.angle_gamma   90.00
#
_symmetry.space_group_name_H-M   'P 1'
#
loop_
_entity.id
_entity.type
_entity.pdbx_description
1 polymer ?
#
loop_
_entity_poly.entity_id
_entity_poly.type
_entity_poly.pdbx_seq_one_letter_code
_entity_poly.pdbx_strand_id
1 'polypeptide(L)'
;MIISPKLSLLVLLIAAGLASPASSGETLGRPPEDPPGTIVTKMTPEVVQDAMDQQLRSKFEAAAGTSSNILTARQAKDAGWGLVADRFAKIDRDGDGFATFSEVQAFFDARSPVKQQRANTAAKAVQVIR
;
A
#
# COMPACT_ATOMS: atom_id res chain seq x y z
N MET A 1 18.76 -32.16 -0.18
CA MET A 1 17.44 -31.61 0.18
C MET A 1 17.66 -30.17 0.60
N ILE A 2 17.06 -29.23 -0.13
CA ILE A 2 17.45 -27.83 -0.20
C ILE A 2 16.90 -27.03 1.01
N ILE A 3 17.73 -26.11 1.47
CA ILE A 3 17.64 -25.32 2.70
C ILE A 3 16.50 -24.29 2.57
N SER A 4 15.61 -24.22 3.56
CA SER A 4 14.59 -23.17 3.68
C SER A 4 15.14 -21.97 4.47
N PRO A 5 14.99 -20.72 4.00
CA PRO A 5 15.02 -19.57 4.88
C PRO A 5 13.59 -19.15 5.26
N LYS A 6 13.21 -19.40 6.52
CA LYS A 6 12.10 -18.70 7.18
C LYS A 6 12.56 -17.28 7.49
N LEU A 7 12.08 -16.28 6.76
CA LEU A 7 12.07 -14.90 7.26
C LEU A 7 10.72 -14.62 7.91
N SER A 8 10.67 -14.76 9.24
CA SER A 8 9.71 -14.04 10.06
C SER A 8 10.26 -12.64 10.27
N LEU A 9 9.61 -11.62 9.74
CA LEU A 9 9.83 -10.23 10.18
C LEU A 9 8.53 -9.70 10.76
N LEU A 10 8.46 -9.83 12.08
CA LEU A 10 7.50 -9.22 12.97
C LEU A 10 7.77 -7.70 13.00
N VAL A 11 6.89 -6.91 12.41
CA VAL A 11 6.83 -5.45 12.67
C VAL A 11 5.70 -5.22 13.65
N LEU A 12 6.05 -5.05 14.91
CA LEU A 12 5.22 -4.31 15.88
C LEU A 12 6.07 -3.85 17.05
N LEU A 13 6.28 -2.54 17.17
CA LEU A 13 6.31 -1.87 18.47
C LEU A 13 6.14 -0.36 18.27
N ILE A 14 4.88 0.06 18.26
CA ILE A 14 4.49 1.40 18.66
C ILE A 14 4.57 1.41 20.19
N ALA A 15 5.52 2.18 20.73
CA ALA A 15 5.51 2.59 22.13
C ALA A 15 6.03 4.02 22.23
N ALA A 16 5.15 4.96 21.87
CA ALA A 16 5.29 6.34 22.27
C ALA A 16 4.88 6.45 23.75
N GLY A 17 5.78 6.97 24.60
CA GLY A 17 5.50 7.12 26.02
C GLY A 17 6.66 7.67 26.82
N LEU A 18 7.23 8.81 26.42
CA LEU A 18 8.02 9.62 27.35
C LEU A 18 7.08 10.58 28.06
N ALA A 19 6.68 10.20 29.27
CA ALA A 19 6.20 11.15 30.24
C ALA A 19 7.37 12.06 30.64
N SER A 20 7.28 13.35 30.34
CA SER A 20 7.63 14.41 31.30
C SER A 20 7.12 15.77 30.82
N PRO A 21 6.74 16.66 31.76
CA PRO A 21 5.62 17.57 31.58
C PRO A 21 6.02 19.01 31.23
N ALA A 22 5.01 19.71 30.74
CA ALA A 22 4.78 21.15 30.86
C ALA A 22 5.76 22.11 30.19
N SER A 23 5.32 22.66 29.05
CA SER A 23 5.34 24.11 28.87
C SER A 23 4.27 24.51 27.86
N SER A 24 3.18 25.08 28.36
CA SER A 24 2.22 25.83 27.56
C SER A 24 2.90 27.08 27.04
N GLY A 25 2.94 27.27 25.73
CA GLY A 25 3.50 28.47 25.11
C GLY A 25 3.71 28.30 23.61
N GLU A 26 2.63 28.46 22.85
CA GLU A 26 2.60 29.16 21.55
C GLU A 26 3.93 29.39 20.82
N THR A 27 4.52 28.31 20.31
CA THR A 27 5.47 28.39 19.21
C THR A 27 5.19 27.17 18.36
N LEU A 28 4.98 27.33 17.05
CA LEU A 28 5.05 26.20 16.13
C LEU A 28 6.49 25.69 16.24
N GLY A 29 6.71 24.78 17.20
CA GLY A 29 8.00 24.23 17.53
C GLY A 29 8.60 23.71 16.25
N ARG A 30 9.83 24.13 15.96
CA ARG A 30 10.61 23.54 14.88
C ARG A 30 10.44 22.02 14.98
N PRO A 31 10.16 21.33 13.86
CA PRO A 31 10.08 19.88 13.87
C PRO A 31 11.34 19.34 14.56
N PRO A 32 11.20 18.31 15.42
CA PRO A 32 12.34 17.76 16.14
C PRO A 32 13.45 17.45 15.12
N GLU A 33 14.68 17.85 15.45
CA GLU A 33 15.83 17.52 14.63
C GLU A 33 15.93 16.00 14.52
N ASP A 34 16.03 15.49 13.29
CA ASP A 34 16.16 14.07 13.05
C ASP A 34 17.40 13.52 13.80
N PRO A 35 17.28 12.38 14.50
CA PRO A 35 18.41 11.80 15.21
C PRO A 35 19.59 11.53 14.27
N PRO A 36 20.84 11.69 14.74
CA PRO A 36 22.01 11.38 13.92
C PRO A 36 21.99 9.91 13.51
N GLY A 37 21.96 9.66 12.20
CA GLY A 37 21.79 8.32 11.63
C GLY A 37 20.47 8.09 10.89
N THR A 38 19.58 9.08 10.83
CA THR A 38 18.42 9.03 9.93
C THR A 38 18.90 8.94 8.48
N ILE A 39 18.86 7.72 7.93
CA ILE A 39 18.97 7.51 6.49
C ILE A 39 17.71 8.13 5.90
N VAL A 40 17.83 9.35 5.39
CA VAL A 40 16.82 9.95 4.52
C VAL A 40 16.85 9.15 3.23
N THR A 41 16.15 8.01 3.21
CA THR A 41 15.94 7.25 1.97
C THR A 41 15.31 8.21 0.98
N LYS A 42 16.02 8.47 -0.13
CA LYS A 42 15.51 9.32 -1.20
C LYS A 42 14.15 8.76 -1.59
N MET A 43 13.10 9.52 -1.31
CA MET A 43 11.72 9.10 -1.54
C MET A 43 11.47 9.14 -3.05
N THR A 44 11.97 8.12 -3.75
CA THR A 44 11.75 7.95 -5.17
C THR A 44 10.33 7.46 -5.38
N PRO A 45 9.71 7.75 -6.55
CA PRO A 45 8.39 7.22 -6.86
C PRO A 45 8.33 5.69 -6.75
N GLU A 46 9.43 4.99 -6.97
CA GLU A 46 9.51 3.53 -6.91
C GLU A 46 9.42 2.99 -5.49
N VAL A 47 10.13 3.61 -4.54
CA VAL A 47 10.05 3.24 -3.12
C VAL A 47 8.66 3.51 -2.56
N VAL A 48 8.02 4.60 -3.01
CA VAL A 48 6.64 4.93 -2.61
C VAL A 48 5.63 3.93 -3.19
N GLN A 49 5.80 3.50 -4.44
CA GLN A 49 4.93 2.47 -5.01
C GLN A 49 5.09 1.13 -4.28
N ASP A 50 6.31 0.67 -4.02
CA ASP A 50 6.55 -0.59 -3.30
C ASP A 50 5.91 -0.56 -1.90
N ALA A 51 6.09 0.53 -1.15
CA ALA A 51 5.44 0.70 0.15
C ALA A 51 3.91 0.64 0.06
N MET A 52 3.31 1.27 -0.95
CA MET A 52 1.86 1.22 -1.18
C MET A 52 1.39 -0.19 -1.55
N ASP A 53 2.12 -0.90 -2.40
CA ASP A 53 1.84 -2.29 -2.80
C ASP A 53 1.91 -3.24 -1.58
N GLN A 54 2.91 -3.08 -0.71
CA GLN A 54 3.02 -3.84 0.54
C GLN A 54 1.87 -3.54 1.51
N GLN A 55 1.51 -2.27 1.67
CA GLN A 55 0.38 -1.87 2.50
C GLN A 55 -0.95 -2.42 1.95
N LEU A 56 -1.12 -2.39 0.62
CA LEU A 56 -2.31 -2.95 -0.03
C LEU A 56 -2.40 -4.46 0.21
N ARG A 57 -1.28 -5.19 0.07
CA ARG A 57 -1.21 -6.63 0.35
C ARG A 57 -1.59 -6.96 1.79
N SER A 58 -0.98 -6.29 2.78
CA SER A 58 -1.31 -6.52 4.19
C SER A 58 -2.79 -6.28 4.48
N LYS A 59 -3.37 -5.21 3.94
CA LYS A 59 -4.79 -4.92 4.14
C LYS A 59 -5.69 -5.93 3.41
N PHE A 60 -5.27 -6.39 2.23
CA PHE A 60 -6.00 -7.41 1.47
C PHE A 60 -6.05 -8.72 2.27
N GLU A 61 -4.91 -9.18 2.79
CA GLU A 61 -4.81 -10.39 3.61
C GLU A 61 -5.68 -10.26 4.87
N ALA A 62 -5.65 -9.11 5.54
CA ALA A 62 -6.51 -8.84 6.68
C ALA A 62 -8.01 -8.89 6.34
N ALA A 63 -8.40 -8.40 5.15
CA ALA A 63 -9.79 -8.39 4.70
C ALA A 63 -10.26 -9.76 4.18
N ALA A 64 -9.39 -10.52 3.52
CA ALA A 64 -9.66 -11.87 3.01
C ALA A 64 -9.78 -12.90 4.16
N GLY A 65 -9.16 -12.63 5.31
CA GLY A 65 -9.20 -13.51 6.47
C GLY A 65 -8.49 -14.85 6.20
N THR A 66 -9.05 -15.96 6.68
CA THR A 66 -8.49 -17.31 6.47
C THR A 66 -8.66 -17.85 5.05
N SER A 67 -9.48 -17.19 4.22
CA SER A 67 -9.60 -17.47 2.79
C SER A 67 -8.44 -16.80 2.05
N SER A 68 -7.24 -17.31 2.33
CA SER A 68 -5.97 -16.75 1.89
C SER A 68 -5.98 -16.61 0.37
N ASN A 69 -6.09 -15.38 -0.13
CA ASN A 69 -5.95 -14.92 -1.53
C ASN A 69 -7.23 -14.49 -2.28
N ILE A 70 -8.42 -14.59 -1.68
CA ILE A 70 -9.66 -14.12 -2.32
C ILE A 70 -10.49 -13.23 -1.39
N LEU A 71 -11.11 -12.21 -1.97
CA LEU A 71 -11.95 -11.25 -1.27
C LEU A 71 -13.36 -11.24 -1.86
N THR A 72 -14.40 -11.40 -1.05
CA THR A 72 -15.78 -11.18 -1.47
C THR A 72 -16.20 -9.74 -1.27
N ALA A 73 -17.26 -9.28 -1.97
CA ALA A 73 -17.84 -7.95 -1.76
C ALA A 73 -18.24 -7.69 -0.30
N ARG A 74 -18.73 -8.73 0.39
CA ARG A 74 -19.09 -8.66 1.80
C ARG A 74 -17.86 -8.46 2.68
N GLN A 75 -16.82 -9.29 2.50
CA GLN A 75 -15.56 -9.14 3.24
C GLN A 75 -14.92 -7.77 3.00
N ALA A 76 -14.96 -7.25 1.77
CA ALA A 76 -14.52 -5.89 1.47
C ALA A 76 -15.30 -4.85 2.28
N LYS A 77 -16.63 -4.98 2.36
CA LYS A 77 -17.47 -4.07 3.15
C LYS A 77 -17.18 -4.16 4.65
N ASP A 78 -17.09 -5.37 5.20
CA ASP A 78 -16.78 -5.62 6.60
C ASP A 78 -15.38 -5.12 6.99
N ALA A 79 -14.41 -5.19 6.07
CA ALA A 79 -13.05 -4.68 6.25
C ALA A 79 -12.92 -3.15 6.05
N GLY A 80 -14.03 -2.44 5.83
CA GLY A 80 -14.04 -0.99 5.61
C GLY A 80 -13.55 -0.56 4.21
N TRP A 81 -13.46 -1.49 3.26
CA TRP A 81 -13.08 -1.21 1.88
C TRP A 81 -14.30 -0.83 1.02
N GLY A 82 -15.03 0.19 1.45
CA GLY A 82 -16.28 0.61 0.79
C GLY A 82 -16.13 0.87 -0.72
N LEU A 83 -14.99 1.41 -1.15
CA LEU A 83 -14.69 1.63 -2.57
C LEU A 83 -14.54 0.33 -3.38
N VAL A 84 -13.93 -0.69 -2.78
CA VAL A 84 -13.76 -2.01 -3.41
C VAL A 84 -15.10 -2.73 -3.43
N ALA A 85 -15.88 -2.66 -2.36
CA ALA A 85 -17.22 -3.23 -2.28
C ALA A 85 -18.19 -2.58 -3.29
N ASP A 86 -18.18 -1.25 -3.43
CA ASP A 86 -19.01 -0.50 -4.39
C ASP A 86 -18.66 -0.85 -5.85
N ARG A 87 -17.38 -1.10 -6.12
CA ARG A 87 -16.87 -1.38 -7.46
C ARG A 87 -16.50 -2.84 -7.66
N PHE A 88 -17.05 -3.73 -6.84
CA PHE A 88 -16.66 -5.12 -6.83
C PHE A 88 -16.83 -5.79 -8.19
N ALA A 89 -17.98 -5.58 -8.85
CA ALA A 89 -18.24 -6.10 -10.20
C ALA A 89 -17.31 -5.54 -11.30
N LYS A 90 -16.56 -4.46 -11.02
CA LYS A 90 -15.51 -3.95 -11.92
C LYS A 90 -14.14 -4.54 -11.59
N ILE A 91 -13.96 -5.00 -10.36
CA ILE A 91 -12.71 -5.56 -9.84
C ILE A 91 -12.67 -7.05 -10.14
N ASP A 92 -13.72 -7.79 -9.80
CA ASP A 92 -13.98 -9.17 -10.23
C ASP A 92 -14.24 -9.17 -11.74
N ARG A 93 -13.19 -9.44 -12.52
CA ARG A 93 -13.23 -9.32 -13.99
C ARG A 93 -13.69 -10.60 -14.65
N ASP A 94 -13.48 -11.74 -14.00
CA ASP A 94 -13.93 -13.04 -14.48
C ASP A 94 -15.36 -13.39 -14.03
N GLY A 95 -15.89 -12.66 -13.05
CA GLY A 95 -17.29 -12.74 -12.62
C GLY A 95 -17.59 -13.95 -11.75
N ASP A 96 -16.60 -14.48 -11.06
CA ASP A 96 -16.74 -15.67 -10.19
C ASP A 96 -17.29 -15.33 -8.79
N GLY A 97 -17.47 -14.04 -8.49
CA GLY A 97 -17.94 -13.54 -7.20
C GLY A 97 -16.82 -13.29 -6.19
N PHE A 98 -15.56 -13.42 -6.60
CA PHE A 98 -14.37 -13.22 -5.80
C PHE A 98 -13.44 -12.22 -6.48
N ALA A 99 -12.67 -11.48 -5.68
CA ALA A 99 -11.63 -10.61 -6.16
C ALA A 99 -10.30 -11.12 -5.66
N THR A 100 -9.41 -11.45 -6.59
CA THR A 100 -8.02 -11.80 -6.29
C THR A 100 -7.21 -10.55 -5.95
N PHE A 101 -6.07 -10.74 -5.28
CA PHE A 101 -5.15 -9.63 -5.01
C PHE A 101 -4.71 -8.93 -6.30
N SER A 102 -4.46 -9.68 -7.39
CA SER A 102 -4.05 -9.14 -8.68
C SER A 102 -5.09 -8.20 -9.28
N GLU A 103 -6.37 -8.54 -9.16
CA GLU A 103 -7.47 -7.72 -9.66
C GLU A 103 -7.67 -6.45 -8.84
N VAL A 104 -7.60 -6.58 -7.52
CA VAL A 104 -7.63 -5.43 -6.61
C VAL A 104 -6.44 -4.51 -6.90
N GLN A 105 -5.24 -5.06 -7.03
CA GLN A 105 -4.03 -4.31 -7.35
C GLN A 105 -4.19 -3.58 -8.69
N ALA A 106 -4.65 -4.27 -9.73
CA ALA A 106 -4.89 -3.66 -11.05
C ALA A 106 -5.88 -2.49 -11.00
N PHE A 107 -6.90 -2.59 -10.13
CA PHE A 107 -7.88 -1.51 -9.93
C PHE A 107 -7.27 -0.25 -9.29
N PHE A 108 -6.37 -0.41 -8.31
CA PHE A 108 -5.65 0.72 -7.71
C PHE A 108 -4.53 1.25 -8.62
N ASP A 109 -3.84 0.34 -9.33
CA ASP A 109 -2.80 0.65 -10.31
C ASP A 109 -3.31 1.55 -11.42
N ALA A 110 -4.49 1.22 -11.97
CA ALA A 110 -5.16 2.02 -12.99
C ALA A 110 -5.49 3.45 -12.54
N ARG A 111 -5.43 3.72 -11.22
CA ARG A 111 -5.66 5.03 -10.60
C ARG A 111 -4.37 5.67 -10.08
N SER A 112 -3.23 4.99 -10.17
CA SER A 112 -1.93 5.52 -9.78
C SER A 112 -1.44 6.52 -10.85
N PRO A 113 -1.26 7.80 -10.51
CA PRO A 113 -0.77 8.80 -11.46
C PRO A 113 0.64 8.47 -11.95
N VAL A 114 1.47 7.82 -11.13
CA VAL A 114 2.85 7.44 -11.48
C VAL A 114 2.86 6.41 -12.61
N LYS A 115 1.98 5.40 -12.56
CA LYS A 115 1.92 4.36 -13.60
C LYS A 115 1.27 4.86 -14.88
N GLN A 116 0.26 5.74 -14.76
CA GLN A 116 -0.29 6.44 -15.92
C GLN A 116 0.76 7.33 -16.62
N GLN A 117 1.58 8.06 -15.86
CA GLN A 117 2.65 8.89 -16.42
C GLN A 117 3.71 8.06 -17.15
N ARG A 118 4.12 6.91 -16.60
CA ARG A 118 5.03 5.98 -17.28
C ARG A 118 4.42 5.43 -18.58
N ALA A 119 3.17 4.96 -18.54
CA ALA A 119 2.47 4.46 -19.73
C ALA A 119 2.37 5.54 -20.83
N ASN A 120 2.04 6.78 -20.44
CA ASN A 120 1.94 7.91 -21.37
C ASN A 120 3.30 8.29 -21.97
N THR A 121 4.38 8.24 -21.17
CA THR A 121 5.74 8.55 -21.63
C THR A 121 6.25 7.49 -22.59
N ALA A 122 6.03 6.21 -22.28
CA ALA A 122 6.35 5.09 -23.17
C ALA A 122 5.56 5.17 -24.48
N ALA A 123 4.25 5.46 -24.41
CA ALA A 123 3.41 5.62 -25.59
C ALA A 123 3.87 6.81 -26.47
N LYS A 124 4.31 7.92 -25.87
CA LYS A 124 4.89 9.04 -26.62
C LYS A 124 6.23 8.67 -27.26
N ALA A 125 7.12 7.97 -26.55
CA ALA A 125 8.42 7.57 -27.08
C ALA A 125 8.28 6.64 -28.31
N VAL A 126 7.31 5.73 -28.29
CA VAL A 126 7.00 4.86 -29.44
C VAL A 126 6.47 5.66 -30.64
N GLN A 127 5.69 6.71 -30.42
CA GLN A 127 5.15 7.53 -31.51
C GLN A 127 6.18 8.43 -32.21
N VAL A 128 7.33 8.70 -31.58
CA VAL A 128 8.39 9.53 -32.17
C VAL A 128 9.32 8.71 -33.09
N ILE A 129 9.29 7.38 -33.01
CA ILE A 129 10.22 6.48 -33.73
C ILE A 129 9.54 5.85 -34.98
N ARG A 130 8.30 6.24 -35.29
CA ARG A 130 7.53 5.70 -36.42
C ARG A 130 7.36 6.71 -37.54
#